data_AF-A0A7G2JYV9-F1
#
_entry.id   AF-A0A7G2JYV9-F1
#
_cell.length_a   1.000
_cell.length_b   1.000
_cell.length_c   1.000
_cell.angle_alpha   90.00
_cell.angle_beta   90.00
_cell.angle_gamma   90.00
#
_symmetry.space_group_name_H-M   'P 1'
#
loop_
_entity.id
_entity.type
_entity.pdbx_description
1 polymer ?
#
loop_
_entity_poly.entity_id
_entity_poly.type
_entity_poly.pdbx_seq_one_letter_code
_entity_poly.pdbx_strand_id
1 'polypeptide(L)'
;LFKNVAANAGSNPNLNTDLKQIFTDIENSATGFPSEQDIKGLFADFDTTSNRLGNTVKDKNDRLTAVLKGVAELDFGKFEDNHIDLFGDAYEYLISNYAANAGKSGGEFFTPQSVSKLIAQIAMHGQTSVNKIYDPAAGSGSLLLQAKK
;
A
#
# COMPACT_ATOMS: atom_id res chain seq x y z
N LEU A 1 14.02 -5.36 -8.70
CA LEU A 1 13.22 -4.49 -9.60
C LEU A 1 13.18 -3.04 -9.12
N PHE A 2 12.50 -2.72 -8.00
CA PHE A 2 12.34 -1.33 -7.49
C PHE A 2 13.64 -0.53 -7.41
N LYS A 3 14.71 -1.08 -6.81
CA LYS A 3 16.02 -0.41 -6.70
C LYS A 3 16.57 0.08 -8.04
N ASN A 4 16.39 -0.70 -9.10
CA ASN A 4 16.87 -0.35 -10.44
C ASN A 4 16.02 0.77 -11.06
N VAL A 5 14.70 0.70 -10.88
CA VAL A 5 13.77 1.75 -11.34
C VAL A 5 14.08 3.06 -10.62
N ALA A 6 14.21 3.04 -9.29
CA ALA A 6 14.53 4.21 -8.50
C ALA A 6 15.91 4.79 -8.83
N ALA A 7 16.91 3.95 -9.12
CA ALA A 7 18.23 4.41 -9.56
C ALA A 7 18.16 5.18 -10.89
N ASN A 8 17.41 4.65 -11.86
CA ASN A 8 17.34 5.18 -13.23
C ASN A 8 16.21 6.19 -13.46
N ALA A 9 15.35 6.46 -12.46
CA ALA A 9 14.15 7.27 -12.61
C ALA A 9 14.43 8.67 -13.20
N GLY A 10 15.48 9.36 -12.70
CA GLY A 10 15.83 10.71 -13.14
C GLY A 10 16.39 10.80 -14.56
N SER A 11 16.84 9.69 -15.15
CA SER A 11 17.38 9.63 -16.51
C SER A 11 16.44 8.93 -17.49
N ASN A 12 15.29 8.42 -17.04
CA ASN A 12 14.36 7.67 -17.88
C ASN A 12 13.29 8.59 -18.48
N PRO A 13 13.33 8.90 -19.79
CA PRO A 13 12.32 9.75 -20.44
C PRO A 13 10.95 9.07 -20.57
N ASN A 14 10.87 7.75 -20.39
CA ASN A 14 9.65 6.95 -20.52
C ASN A 14 9.21 6.36 -19.17
N LEU A 15 9.66 6.93 -18.04
CA LEU A 15 9.43 6.39 -16.70
C LEU A 15 7.95 6.07 -16.43
N ASN A 16 7.04 6.97 -16.82
CA ASN A 16 5.60 6.78 -16.64
C ASN A 16 5.08 5.51 -17.35
N THR A 17 5.44 5.29 -18.61
CA THR A 17 4.99 4.12 -19.38
C THR A 17 5.70 2.85 -18.96
N ASP A 18 6.99 2.93 -18.60
CA ASP A 18 7.76 1.78 -18.13
C ASP A 18 7.23 1.28 -16.78
N LEU A 19 6.89 2.19 -15.87
CA LEU A 19 6.23 1.83 -14.60
C LEU A 19 4.87 1.16 -14.83
N LYS A 20 4.06 1.68 -15.76
CA LYS A 20 2.78 1.06 -16.11
C LYS A 20 2.99 -0.38 -16.59
N GLN A 21 3.96 -0.59 -17.48
CA GLN A 21 4.27 -1.91 -18.00
C GLN A 21 4.77 -2.84 -16.89
N ILE A 22 5.64 -2.35 -15.99
CA ILE A 22 6.12 -3.12 -14.83
C ILE A 22 4.95 -3.61 -13.96
N PHE A 23 3.97 -2.76 -13.67
CA PHE A 23 2.80 -3.18 -12.88
C PHE A 23 1.98 -4.23 -13.62
N THR A 24 1.74 -4.06 -14.92
CA THR A 24 1.08 -5.06 -15.76
C THR A 24 1.85 -6.39 -15.78
N ASP A 25 3.18 -6.35 -15.85
CA ASP A 25 4.02 -7.56 -15.85
C ASP A 25 3.96 -8.29 -14.51
N ILE A 26 3.89 -7.55 -13.39
CA ILE A 26 3.69 -8.14 -12.05
C ILE A 26 2.34 -8.87 -11.98
N GLU A 27 1.25 -8.27 -12.45
CA GLU A 27 -0.06 -8.94 -12.48
C GLU A 27 -0.04 -10.19 -13.37
N ASN A 28 0.55 -10.07 -14.56
CA ASN A 28 0.65 -11.17 -15.51
C ASN A 28 1.55 -12.30 -15.00
N SER A 29 2.52 -12.01 -14.14
CA SER A 29 3.40 -13.04 -13.56
C SER A 29 2.66 -14.07 -12.71
N ALA A 30 1.48 -13.72 -12.19
CA ALA A 30 0.62 -14.60 -11.42
C ALA A 30 -0.41 -15.37 -12.27
N THR A 31 -0.55 -15.04 -13.57
CA THR A 31 -1.55 -15.66 -14.45
C THR A 31 -1.32 -17.16 -14.60
N GLY A 32 -2.36 -17.95 -14.37
CA GLY A 32 -2.30 -19.42 -14.39
C GLY A 32 -1.73 -20.06 -13.12
N PHE A 33 -1.35 -19.28 -12.12
CA PHE A 33 -0.91 -19.76 -10.81
C PHE A 33 -2.01 -19.58 -9.75
N PRO A 34 -1.95 -20.31 -8.61
CA PRO A 34 -2.93 -20.16 -7.53
C PRO A 34 -3.06 -18.72 -6.99
N SER A 35 -2.00 -17.91 -7.08
CA SER A 35 -1.96 -16.51 -6.64
C SER A 35 -2.59 -15.53 -7.63
N GLU A 36 -3.12 -15.97 -8.78
CA GLU A 36 -3.70 -15.07 -9.80
C GLU A 36 -4.77 -14.17 -9.19
N GLN A 37 -5.71 -14.75 -8.43
CA GLN A 37 -6.84 -14.01 -7.86
C GLN A 37 -6.41 -12.98 -6.80
N ASP A 38 -5.26 -13.17 -6.16
CA ASP A 38 -4.75 -12.27 -5.14
C ASP A 38 -4.08 -11.03 -5.73
N ILE A 39 -3.55 -11.13 -6.96
CA ILE A 39 -2.73 -10.09 -7.59
C ILE A 39 -3.45 -9.41 -8.76
N LYS A 40 -4.41 -10.09 -9.38
CA LYS A 40 -5.15 -9.57 -10.52
C LYS A 40 -5.88 -8.27 -10.18
N GLY A 41 -5.57 -7.20 -10.91
CA GLY A 41 -6.17 -5.88 -10.73
C GLY A 41 -5.62 -5.09 -9.53
N LEU A 42 -4.57 -5.57 -8.86
CA LEU A 42 -3.94 -4.89 -7.73
C LEU A 42 -3.47 -3.47 -8.08
N PHE A 43 -3.08 -3.21 -9.33
CA PHE A 43 -2.59 -1.92 -9.79
C PHE A 43 -3.56 -1.22 -10.75
N ALA A 44 -4.82 -1.68 -10.86
CA ALA A 44 -5.79 -1.14 -11.82
C ALA A 44 -6.06 0.36 -11.64
N ASP A 45 -6.05 0.84 -10.39
CA ASP A 45 -6.26 2.25 -10.07
C ASP A 45 -4.97 3.11 -10.12
N PHE A 46 -3.81 2.48 -10.36
CA PHE A 46 -2.52 3.18 -10.39
C PHE A 46 -2.17 3.69 -11.81
N ASP A 47 -2.78 4.80 -12.21
CA ASP A 47 -2.51 5.42 -13.51
C ASP A 47 -1.31 6.36 -13.50
N THR A 48 -0.13 5.83 -13.86
CA THR A 48 1.11 6.61 -14.05
C THR A 48 1.07 7.58 -15.22
N THR A 49 0.06 7.50 -16.08
CA THR A 49 -0.11 8.36 -17.26
C THR A 49 -1.10 9.50 -17.04
N SER A 50 -1.74 9.54 -15.87
CA SER A 50 -2.78 10.51 -15.51
C SER A 50 -2.32 11.96 -15.64
N ASN A 51 -3.21 12.84 -16.11
CA ASN A 51 -2.97 14.28 -16.12
C ASN A 51 -2.94 14.89 -14.70
N ARG A 52 -3.37 14.15 -13.68
CA ARG A 52 -3.21 14.57 -12.27
C ARG A 52 -1.74 14.59 -11.82
N LEU A 53 -0.87 13.85 -12.50
CA LEU A 53 0.57 13.83 -12.23
C LEU A 53 1.30 15.01 -12.87
N GLY A 54 0.76 15.56 -13.96
CA GLY A 54 1.34 16.68 -14.70
C GLY A 54 0.76 16.77 -16.11
N ASN A 55 0.93 17.91 -16.78
CA ASN A 55 0.37 18.14 -18.12
C ASN A 55 1.28 17.59 -19.23
N THR A 56 2.59 17.53 -18.99
CA THR A 56 3.56 16.97 -19.95
C THR A 56 4.13 15.64 -19.46
N VAL A 57 4.71 14.85 -20.36
CA VAL A 57 5.42 13.60 -20.00
C VAL A 57 6.57 13.89 -19.03
N LYS A 58 7.27 15.01 -19.24
CA LYS A 58 8.34 15.45 -18.34
C LYS A 58 7.82 15.71 -16.93
N ASP A 59 6.73 16.46 -16.77
CA ASP A 59 6.17 16.75 -15.44
C ASP A 59 5.75 15.48 -14.71
N LYS A 60 5.12 14.53 -15.44
CA LYS A 60 4.74 13.23 -14.91
C LYS A 60 5.96 12.46 -14.41
N ASN A 61 7.02 12.40 -15.21
CA ASN A 61 8.25 11.68 -14.87
C ASN A 61 9.00 12.35 -13.71
N ASP A 62 9.06 13.68 -13.67
CA ASP A 62 9.67 14.43 -12.56
C ASP A 62 8.96 14.12 -11.24
N ARG A 63 7.62 14.10 -11.27
CA ARG A 63 6.81 13.81 -10.08
C ARG A 63 6.90 12.35 -9.64
N LEU A 64 6.86 11.41 -10.58
CA LEU A 64 7.09 9.98 -10.30
C LEU A 64 8.50 9.73 -9.76
N THR A 65 9.50 10.41 -10.30
CA THR A 65 10.89 10.34 -9.81
C THR A 65 10.97 10.82 -8.37
N ALA A 66 10.35 11.96 -8.04
CA ALA A 66 10.33 12.48 -6.66
C ALA A 66 9.71 11.47 -5.68
N VAL A 67 8.59 10.85 -6.05
CA VAL A 67 7.95 9.80 -5.23
C VAL A 67 8.86 8.58 -5.07
N LEU A 68 9.42 8.06 -6.16
CA LEU A 68 10.31 6.89 -6.12
C LEU A 68 11.56 7.14 -5.28
N LYS A 69 12.16 8.33 -5.38
CA LYS A 69 13.31 8.72 -4.57
C LYS A 69 12.94 8.86 -3.10
N GLY A 70 11.82 9.52 -2.79
CA GLY A 70 11.34 9.63 -1.41
C GLY A 70 11.08 8.27 -0.76
N VAL A 71 10.52 7.30 -1.49
CA VAL A 71 10.36 5.92 -0.99
C VAL A 71 11.70 5.20 -0.85
N ALA A 72 12.64 5.41 -1.78
CA ALA A 72 13.96 4.78 -1.75
C ALA A 72 14.87 5.30 -0.62
N GLU A 73 14.61 6.51 -0.12
CA GLU A 73 15.32 7.13 1.02
C GLU A 73 14.84 6.61 2.37
N LEU A 74 13.70 5.90 2.43
CA LEU A 74 13.21 5.31 3.67
C LEU A 74 14.16 4.20 4.12
N ASP A 75 14.83 4.43 5.26
CA ASP A 75 15.65 3.43 5.90
C ASP A 75 14.77 2.51 6.75
N PHE A 76 14.48 1.34 6.20
CA PHE A 76 13.81 0.28 6.93
C PHE A 76 14.82 -0.61 7.68
N GLY A 77 16.13 -0.34 7.67
CA GLY A 77 17.13 -1.25 8.22
C GLY A 77 17.23 -2.55 7.41
N LYS A 78 17.69 -3.64 8.03
CA LYS A 78 17.75 -4.94 7.36
C LYS A 78 16.40 -5.62 7.42
N PHE A 79 15.94 -6.14 6.28
CA PHE A 79 14.70 -6.90 6.19
C PHE A 79 14.62 -8.05 7.21
N GLU A 80 15.74 -8.72 7.48
CA GLU A 80 15.87 -9.83 8.44
C GLU A 80 15.65 -9.40 9.90
N ASP A 81 15.97 -8.14 10.22
CA ASP A 81 15.84 -7.55 11.55
C ASP A 81 14.42 -6.96 11.75
N ASN A 82 13.63 -6.86 10.67
CA ASN A 82 12.28 -6.33 10.71
C ASN A 82 11.26 -7.44 10.88
N HIS A 83 10.52 -7.38 11.98
CA HIS A 83 9.29 -8.14 12.10
C HIS A 83 8.27 -7.66 11.04
N ILE A 84 7.36 -8.56 10.63
CA ILE A 84 6.22 -8.30 9.72
C ILE A 84 5.50 -6.99 10.07
N ASP A 85 5.55 -6.58 11.34
CA ASP A 85 4.90 -5.40 11.88
C ASP A 85 5.43 -4.07 11.33
N LEU A 86 6.71 -3.93 10.98
CA LEU A 86 7.27 -2.63 10.58
C LEU A 86 6.60 -2.07 9.32
N PHE A 87 6.46 -2.91 8.29
CA PHE A 87 5.82 -2.49 7.02
C PHE A 87 4.30 -2.32 7.18
N GLY A 88 3.68 -3.11 8.07
CA GLY A 88 2.27 -2.95 8.44
C GLY A 88 2.02 -1.61 9.12
N ASP A 89 2.83 -1.26 10.12
CA ASP A 89 2.71 -0.01 10.87
C ASP A 89 3.01 1.22 9.97
N ALA A 90 4.00 1.12 9.08
CA ALA A 90 4.27 2.18 8.09
C ALA A 90 3.08 2.39 7.14
N TYR A 91 2.43 1.29 6.71
CA TYR A 91 1.23 1.36 5.87
C TYR A 91 0.02 1.94 6.62
N GLU A 92 -0.22 1.49 7.86
CA GLU A 92 -1.27 2.04 8.74
C GLU A 92 -1.07 3.54 8.97
N TYR A 93 0.18 3.98 9.16
CA TYR A 93 0.52 5.40 9.30
C TYR A 93 0.18 6.21 8.05
N LEU A 94 0.53 5.71 6.86
CA LEU A 94 0.20 6.37 5.58
C LEU A 94 -1.31 6.47 5.35
N ILE A 95 -2.07 5.40 5.62
CA ILE A 95 -3.54 5.44 5.53
C ILE A 95 -4.12 6.40 6.58
N SER A 96 -3.59 6.41 7.80
CA SER A 96 -4.03 7.34 8.86
C SER A 96 -3.87 8.80 8.41
N ASN A 97 -2.72 9.13 7.82
CA ASN A 97 -2.45 10.46 7.28
C ASN A 97 -3.35 10.79 6.10
N TYR A 98 -3.61 9.83 5.20
CA TYR A 98 -4.56 10.03 4.10
C TYR A 98 -5.97 10.30 4.62
N ALA A 99 -6.47 9.46 5.54
CA ALA A 99 -7.78 9.59 6.17
C ALA A 99 -7.96 10.95 6.88
N ALA A 100 -6.94 11.40 7.62
CA ALA A 100 -6.95 12.69 8.30
C ALA A 100 -7.05 13.87 7.33
N ASN A 101 -6.46 13.76 6.13
CA ASN A 101 -6.41 14.84 5.14
C ASN A 101 -7.52 14.74 4.07
N ALA A 102 -8.15 13.59 3.87
CA ALA A 102 -9.15 13.36 2.83
C ALA A 102 -10.56 13.88 3.18
N GLY A 103 -10.78 14.32 4.43
CA GLY A 103 -12.11 14.73 4.87
C GLY A 103 -13.12 13.58 4.78
N LYS A 104 -14.36 13.87 4.34
CA LYS A 104 -15.46 12.88 4.29
C LYS A 104 -15.20 11.69 3.36
N SER A 105 -14.34 11.79 2.35
CA SER A 105 -14.19 10.73 1.33
C SER A 105 -13.18 9.63 1.67
N GLY A 106 -12.29 9.84 2.65
CA GLY A 106 -11.25 8.87 3.03
C GLY A 106 -11.27 8.44 4.49
N GLY A 107 -11.79 9.28 5.39
CA GLY A 107 -11.85 8.97 6.82
C GLY A 107 -12.90 7.92 7.20
N GLU A 108 -13.97 7.76 6.42
CA GLU A 108 -15.06 6.82 6.71
C GLU A 108 -14.65 5.34 6.59
N PHE A 109 -13.50 5.06 5.96
CA PHE A 109 -13.03 3.69 5.73
C PHE A 109 -11.85 3.28 6.63
N PHE A 110 -11.42 4.16 7.53
CA PHE A 110 -10.28 3.92 8.41
C PHE A 110 -10.66 4.00 9.90
N THR A 111 -10.31 2.95 10.66
CA THR A 111 -10.50 2.92 12.11
C THR A 111 -9.18 3.23 12.80
N PRO A 112 -9.08 4.32 13.59
CA PRO A 112 -7.85 4.67 14.30
C PRO A 112 -7.32 3.52 15.17
N GLN A 113 -6.00 3.37 15.22
CA GLN A 113 -5.35 2.23 15.88
C GLN A 113 -5.78 2.04 17.35
N SER A 114 -5.96 3.12 18.10
CA SER A 114 -6.41 3.07 19.49
C SER A 114 -7.82 2.47 19.64
N VAL A 115 -8.72 2.82 18.72
CA VAL A 115 -10.09 2.28 18.67
C VAL A 115 -10.05 0.82 18.21
N SER A 116 -9.26 0.52 17.17
CA SER A 116 -9.09 -0.84 16.66
C SER A 116 -8.57 -1.80 17.72
N LYS A 117 -7.54 -1.39 18.47
CA LYS A 117 -6.97 -2.17 19.58
C LYS A 117 -7.99 -2.42 20.69
N LEU A 118 -8.75 -1.40 21.08
CA LEU A 118 -9.79 -1.54 22.10
C LEU A 118 -10.88 -2.53 21.66
N ILE A 119 -11.39 -2.40 20.43
CA ILE A 119 -12.42 -3.30 19.90
C ILE A 119 -11.90 -4.73 19.81
N ALA A 120 -10.67 -4.92 19.33
CA ALA A 120 -10.02 -6.23 19.29
C ALA A 120 -9.90 -6.84 20.70
N GLN A 121 -9.43 -6.08 21.68
CA GLN A 121 -9.33 -6.55 23.07
C GLN A 121 -10.69 -6.94 23.67
N ILE A 122 -11.75 -6.17 23.38
CA ILE A 122 -13.11 -6.48 23.81
C ILE A 122 -13.60 -7.77 23.13
N ALA A 123 -13.43 -7.90 21.82
CA ALA A 123 -13.87 -9.06 21.05
C ALA A 123 -13.15 -10.36 21.47
N MET A 124 -11.89 -10.25 21.86
CA MET A 124 -11.04 -11.37 22.28
C MET A 124 -11.16 -11.68 23.78
N HIS A 125 -11.86 -10.86 24.57
CA HIS A 125 -11.92 -11.02 26.02
C HIS A 125 -12.53 -12.37 26.41
N GLY A 126 -11.79 -13.14 27.22
CA GLY A 126 -12.21 -14.47 27.68
C GLY A 126 -12.16 -15.57 26.61
N GLN A 127 -11.75 -15.26 25.38
CA GLN A 127 -11.51 -16.26 24.33
C GLN A 127 -10.10 -16.83 24.49
N THR A 128 -9.99 -18.14 24.67
CA THR A 128 -8.68 -18.84 24.74
C THR A 128 -8.13 -19.20 23.35
N SER A 129 -8.99 -19.19 22.33
CA SER A 129 -8.62 -19.42 20.93
C SER A 129 -9.68 -18.82 20.01
N VAL A 130 -9.26 -18.15 18.94
CA VAL A 130 -10.16 -17.60 17.92
C VAL A 130 -9.80 -18.17 16.56
N ASN A 131 -10.79 -18.75 15.89
CA ASN A 131 -10.61 -19.40 14.58
C ASN A 131 -10.97 -18.45 13.42
N LYS A 132 -11.96 -17.57 13.62
CA LYS A 132 -12.46 -16.67 12.57
C LYS A 132 -12.84 -15.33 13.18
N ILE A 133 -12.56 -14.26 12.44
CA ILE A 133 -12.94 -12.89 12.75
C ILE A 133 -13.63 -12.34 11.50
N TYR A 134 -14.74 -11.64 11.68
CA TYR A 134 -15.54 -11.12 10.58
C TYR A 134 -15.92 -9.67 10.85
N ASP A 135 -15.65 -8.81 9.88
CA ASP A 135 -16.07 -7.41 9.87
C ASP A 135 -16.84 -7.14 8.56
N PRO A 136 -18.17 -6.92 8.62
CA PRO A 136 -18.99 -6.71 7.43
C PRO A 136 -18.73 -5.38 6.72
N ALA A 137 -17.98 -4.46 7.34
CA ALA A 137 -17.68 -3.13 6.82
C ALA A 137 -16.20 -2.77 7.04
N ALA A 138 -15.30 -3.73 6.78
CA ALA A 138 -13.90 -3.66 7.15
C ALA A 138 -13.12 -2.45 6.59
N GLY A 139 -13.61 -1.80 5.52
CA GLY A 139 -12.95 -0.65 4.90
C GLY A 139 -11.48 -0.97 4.57
N SER A 140 -10.56 -0.25 5.22
CA SER A 140 -9.10 -0.45 5.13
C SER A 140 -8.58 -1.79 5.69
N GLY A 141 -9.40 -2.57 6.41
CA GLY A 141 -9.01 -3.82 7.05
C GLY A 141 -8.16 -3.64 8.32
N SER A 142 -7.83 -2.41 8.70
CA SER A 142 -6.96 -2.07 9.84
C SER A 142 -7.43 -2.68 11.17
N LEU A 143 -8.73 -2.70 11.43
CA LEU A 143 -9.29 -3.36 12.63
C LEU A 143 -8.97 -4.86 12.67
N LEU A 144 -9.13 -5.57 11.55
CA LEU A 144 -8.89 -7.02 11.47
C LEU A 144 -7.40 -7.35 11.64
N LEU A 145 -6.50 -6.48 11.19
CA LEU A 145 -5.06 -6.64 11.41
C LEU A 145 -4.71 -6.59 12.90
N GLN A 146 -5.33 -5.69 13.66
CA GLN A 146 -5.11 -5.58 15.11
C GLN A 146 -5.63 -6.80 15.89
N ALA A 147 -6.61 -7.53 15.36
CA ALA A 147 -7.11 -8.73 16.00
C ALA A 147 -6.25 -9.97 15.72
N LYS A 148 -5.34 -9.90 14.75
CA LYS A 148 -4.31 -10.91 14.49
C LYS A 148 -3.05 -10.70 15.36
N LYS A 149 -2.76 -9.46 15.75
CA LYS A 149 -1.67 -9.12 16.67
C LYS A 149 -1.95 -9.67 18.07
#